data_AF-A0A1M6RJX4-F1
#
_entry.id   AF-A0A1M6RJX4-F1
#
_cell.length_a   1.000
_cell.length_b   1.000
_cell.length_c   1.000
_cell.angle_alpha   90.00
_cell.angle_beta   90.00
_cell.angle_gamma   90.00
#
_symmetry.space_group_name_H-M   'P 1'
#
loop_
_entity.id
_entity.type
_entity.pdbx_description
1 polymer ?
#
loop_
_entity_poly.entity_id
_entity_poly.type
_entity_poly.pdbx_seq_one_letter_code
_entity_poly.pdbx_strand_id
1 'polypeptide(L)'
;MRKIVFAGILALGGFLTANAQCKTVTNLTENFDTWKEINKCWTAQQGKAMLYASEKKIIFYSMNSPGENMYLITPKIKAGKYTLTLDISDNGGETTLELFSINNTSDAKSYVSIAKASKIAGGKKTFDISLKKDSNLGLKVLLNGIHQAVYVDNFSLNPKK
;
A
#
# COMPACT_ATOMS: atom_id res chain seq x y z
N MET A 1 43.70 39.67 -19.06
CA MET A 1 43.19 38.90 -17.91
C MET A 1 41.69 38.66 -18.09
N ARG A 2 41.26 37.40 -18.27
CA ARG A 2 39.90 36.92 -17.96
C ARG A 2 39.93 35.39 -18.03
N LYS A 3 39.99 34.76 -16.86
CA LYS A 3 39.82 33.33 -16.65
C LYS A 3 38.31 33.07 -16.68
N ILE A 4 37.84 32.15 -17.53
CA ILE A 4 36.51 31.56 -17.38
C ILE A 4 36.73 30.06 -17.23
N VAL A 5 36.61 29.62 -15.98
CA VAL A 5 36.57 28.20 -15.60
C VAL A 5 35.14 27.73 -15.87
N PHE A 6 34.96 26.90 -16.89
CA PHE A 6 33.72 26.16 -17.10
C PHE A 6 33.79 24.85 -16.32
N ALA A 7 33.42 24.90 -15.03
CA ALA A 7 33.07 23.74 -14.24
C ALA A 7 31.55 23.72 -14.10
N GLY A 8 30.87 23.07 -15.05
CA GLY A 8 29.43 22.85 -15.02
C GLY A 8 29.14 21.37 -14.79
N ILE A 9 29.17 20.92 -13.54
CA ILE A 9 28.51 19.68 -13.12
C ILE A 9 27.11 20.09 -12.67
N LEU A 10 26.08 19.65 -13.39
CA LEU A 10 24.75 19.54 -12.82
C LEU A 10 24.22 18.14 -13.07
N ALA A 11 24.13 17.41 -11.96
CA ALA A 11 23.69 16.04 -11.85
C ALA A 11 22.21 15.92 -12.27
N LEU A 12 21.98 15.34 -13.45
CA LEU A 12 20.68 14.82 -13.88
C LEU A 12 20.70 13.31 -13.72
N GLY A 13 20.36 12.81 -12.54
CA GLY A 13 20.30 11.36 -12.30
C GLY A 13 19.71 10.90 -10.96
N GLY A 14 19.01 11.78 -10.23
CA GLY A 14 18.75 11.57 -8.81
C GLY A 14 17.37 11.04 -8.40
N PHE A 15 16.44 10.75 -9.31
CA PHE A 15 15.04 10.47 -8.91
C PHE A 15 14.51 9.05 -9.20
N LEU A 16 15.33 8.11 -9.68
CA LEU A 16 14.85 6.77 -10.06
C LEU A 16 15.24 5.62 -9.12
N THR A 17 15.96 5.86 -8.02
CA THR A 17 16.54 4.78 -7.20
C THR A 17 15.86 4.52 -5.85
N ALA A 18 14.84 5.29 -5.45
CA ALA A 18 14.24 5.14 -4.12
C ALA A 18 13.63 3.73 -3.88
N ASN A 19 13.05 3.12 -4.91
CA ASN A 19 12.49 1.76 -4.85
C ASN A 19 13.52 0.64 -5.06
N ALA A 20 14.72 0.94 -5.57
CA ALA A 20 15.73 -0.07 -5.88
C ALA A 20 16.32 -0.74 -4.63
N GLN A 21 16.09 -0.18 -3.44
CA GLN A 21 16.56 -0.72 -2.17
C GLN A 21 15.58 -1.72 -1.53
N CYS A 22 14.37 -1.87 -2.07
CA CYS A 22 13.32 -2.70 -1.49
C CYS A 22 13.51 -4.16 -1.93
N LYS A 23 14.00 -4.98 -0.99
CA LYS A 23 14.22 -6.41 -1.23
C LYS A 23 12.89 -7.16 -1.29
N THR A 24 12.89 -8.26 -2.02
CA THR A 24 11.78 -9.22 -1.95
C THR A 24 11.79 -9.88 -0.58
N VAL A 25 10.66 -9.89 0.11
CA VAL A 25 10.54 -10.41 1.48
C VAL A 25 9.72 -11.70 1.50
N THR A 26 9.93 -12.52 2.53
CA THR A 26 9.16 -13.75 2.79
C THR A 26 8.23 -13.60 4.00
N ASN A 27 8.33 -12.51 4.74
CA ASN A 27 7.40 -12.15 5.81
C ASN A 27 7.27 -10.62 5.84
N LEU A 28 6.22 -10.13 6.49
CA LEU A 28 6.02 -8.71 6.72
C LEU A 28 5.25 -8.54 8.02
N THR A 29 5.71 -7.67 8.91
CA THR A 29 4.98 -7.33 10.14
C THR A 29 5.11 -5.82 10.33
N GLU A 30 4.00 -5.11 10.15
CA GLU A 30 3.91 -3.66 10.28
C GLU A 30 2.72 -3.32 11.17
N ASN A 31 3.01 -2.67 12.30
CA ASN A 31 2.01 -2.04 13.18
C ASN A 31 1.96 -0.52 12.99
N PHE A 32 2.65 -0.02 11.95
CA PHE A 32 2.72 1.39 11.53
C PHE A 32 3.06 2.44 12.61
N ASP A 33 3.46 2.01 13.82
CA ASP A 33 3.72 2.87 14.98
C ASP A 33 4.79 3.94 14.70
N THR A 34 5.76 3.59 13.87
CA THR A 34 6.93 4.43 13.56
C THR A 34 6.78 5.24 12.27
N TRP A 35 5.69 5.03 11.52
CA TRP A 35 5.49 5.66 10.23
C TRP A 35 4.98 7.09 10.42
N LYS A 36 5.80 8.07 10.05
CA LYS A 36 5.40 9.49 9.90
C LYS A 36 4.84 9.79 8.51
N GLU A 37 5.27 8.99 7.54
CA GLU A 37 4.84 8.99 6.15
C GLU A 37 4.78 7.53 5.69
N ILE A 38 4.15 7.27 4.55
CA ILE A 38 4.14 5.92 3.97
C ILE A 38 5.59 5.49 3.71
N ASN A 39 5.97 4.34 4.27
CA ASN A 39 7.33 3.83 4.11
C ASN A 39 7.69 3.71 2.63
N LYS A 40 8.92 4.11 2.27
CA LYS A 40 9.41 4.14 0.88
C LYS A 40 9.30 2.82 0.10
N CYS A 41 9.22 1.68 0.78
CA CYS A 41 9.06 0.37 0.14
C CYS A 41 7.61 -0.06 -0.07
N TRP A 42 6.68 0.75 0.42
CA TRP A 42 5.26 0.62 0.17
C TRP A 42 4.85 1.66 -0.89
N THR A 43 3.75 1.38 -1.58
CA THR A 43 3.19 2.32 -2.56
C THR A 43 1.76 2.67 -2.17
N ALA A 44 1.49 3.96 -2.07
CA ALA A 44 0.14 4.51 -1.89
C ALA A 44 -0.36 5.09 -3.22
N GLN A 45 -1.57 4.73 -3.64
CA GLN A 45 -2.24 5.29 -4.82
C GLN A 45 -3.62 5.75 -4.40
N GLN A 46 -3.91 7.04 -4.49
CA GLN A 46 -5.07 7.64 -3.80
C GLN A 46 -5.90 8.64 -4.59
N GLY A 47 -5.54 8.94 -5.84
CA GLY A 47 -6.30 9.89 -6.65
C GLY A 47 -6.44 11.26 -5.96
N LYS A 48 -7.68 11.73 -5.85
CA LYS A 48 -8.06 12.94 -5.10
C LYS A 48 -8.40 12.64 -3.65
N ALA A 49 -8.65 11.39 -3.27
CA ALA A 49 -8.74 10.98 -1.87
C ALA A 49 -7.36 11.02 -1.19
N MET A 50 -7.30 10.83 0.12
CA MET A 50 -6.04 10.76 0.87
C MET A 50 -5.77 9.36 1.39
N LEU A 51 -4.52 8.93 1.26
CA LEU A 51 -3.99 7.74 1.92
C LEU A 51 -2.67 8.12 2.58
N TYR A 52 -2.59 7.94 3.89
CA TYR A 52 -1.46 8.42 4.68
C TYR A 52 -1.28 7.61 5.96
N ALA A 53 -0.06 7.68 6.53
CA ALA A 53 0.20 7.15 7.86
C ALA A 53 0.01 8.26 8.89
N SER A 54 -0.73 7.98 9.96
CA SER A 54 -0.89 8.89 11.10
C SER A 54 -1.39 8.11 12.31
N GLU A 55 -1.11 8.60 13.52
CA GLU A 55 -1.66 8.01 14.75
C GLU A 55 -1.49 6.48 14.85
N LYS A 56 -0.33 5.97 14.40
CA LYS A 56 0.03 4.55 14.44
C LYS A 56 -0.85 3.63 13.57
N LYS A 57 -1.44 4.18 12.50
CA LYS A 57 -2.29 3.45 11.56
C LYS A 57 -2.14 4.02 10.16
N ILE A 58 -2.56 3.24 9.18
CA ILE A 58 -2.79 3.74 7.82
C ILE A 58 -4.24 4.20 7.70
N ILE A 59 -4.43 5.42 7.20
CA ILE A 59 -5.73 6.06 7.05
C ILE A 59 -6.02 6.23 5.57
N PHE A 60 -7.13 5.65 5.13
CA PHE A 60 -7.76 5.88 3.83
C PHE A 60 -8.92 6.84 4.06
N TYR A 61 -8.90 8.03 3.46
CA TYR A 61 -9.85 9.10 3.74
C TYR A 61 -10.40 9.69 2.46
N SER A 62 -11.72 9.62 2.27
CA SER A 62 -12.36 10.04 1.02
C SER A 62 -12.36 11.56 0.81
N MET A 63 -12.19 12.35 1.87
CA MET A 63 -12.41 13.81 1.82
C MET A 63 -13.76 14.12 1.16
N ASN A 64 -13.74 14.86 0.04
CA ASN A 64 -14.91 15.20 -0.77
C ASN A 64 -14.95 14.38 -2.09
N SER A 65 -14.23 13.25 -2.15
CA SER A 65 -14.09 12.41 -3.35
C SER A 65 -14.49 10.96 -3.05
N PRO A 66 -15.77 10.70 -2.75
CA PRO A 66 -16.28 9.34 -2.59
C PRO A 66 -16.19 8.55 -3.91
N GLY A 67 -16.16 7.23 -3.81
CA GLY A 67 -16.14 6.33 -4.95
C GLY A 67 -14.76 6.18 -5.62
N GLU A 68 -13.73 6.84 -5.09
CA GLU A 68 -12.36 6.65 -5.57
C GLU A 68 -11.71 5.42 -4.92
N ASN A 69 -11.06 4.60 -5.75
CA ASN A 69 -10.27 3.48 -5.27
C ASN A 69 -8.94 3.99 -4.73
N MET A 70 -8.62 3.61 -3.50
CA MET A 70 -7.32 3.83 -2.90
C MET A 70 -6.60 2.50 -2.72
N TYR A 71 -5.28 2.50 -2.91
CA TYR A 71 -4.46 1.30 -2.90
C TYR A 71 -3.26 1.50 -1.99
N LEU A 72 -3.14 0.64 -0.98
CA LEU A 72 -1.90 0.46 -0.24
C LEU A 72 -1.24 -0.84 -0.69
N ILE A 73 -0.04 -0.75 -1.23
CA ILE A 73 0.67 -1.88 -1.84
C ILE A 73 1.96 -2.14 -1.06
N THR A 74 2.16 -3.40 -0.68
CA THR A 74 3.33 -3.88 0.07
C THR A 74 4.61 -3.80 -0.77
N PRO A 75 5.79 -3.98 -0.16
CA PRO A 75 6.98 -4.42 -0.90
C PRO A 75 6.73 -5.73 -1.65
N LYS A 76 7.63 -6.11 -2.55
CA LYS A 76 7.52 -7.37 -3.29
C LYS A 76 7.64 -8.55 -2.33
N ILE A 77 6.72 -9.50 -2.43
CA ILE A 77 6.67 -10.73 -1.64
C ILE A 77 7.13 -11.89 -2.52
N LYS A 78 7.87 -12.83 -1.93
CA LYS A 78 8.26 -14.09 -2.59
C LYS A 78 7.02 -14.92 -2.96
N ALA A 79 7.09 -15.69 -4.04
CA ALA A 79 6.10 -16.73 -4.32
C ALA A 79 5.94 -17.70 -3.14
N GLY A 80 4.72 -18.10 -2.81
CA GLY A 80 4.45 -18.97 -1.67
C GLY A 80 3.02 -18.91 -1.16
N LYS A 81 2.76 -19.67 -0.10
CA LYS A 81 1.49 -19.65 0.64
C LYS A 81 1.67 -18.88 1.94
N TYR A 82 0.70 -18.05 2.28
CA TYR A 82 0.78 -17.14 3.42
C TYR A 82 -0.53 -17.07 4.19
N THR A 83 -0.41 -16.73 5.47
CA THR A 83 -1.50 -16.18 6.27
C THR A 83 -1.27 -14.68 6.38
N LEU A 84 -2.22 -13.88 5.85
CA LEU A 84 -2.28 -12.44 6.10
C LEU A 84 -3.28 -12.18 7.22
N THR A 85 -2.87 -11.38 8.20
CA THR A 85 -3.78 -10.77 9.16
C THR A 85 -3.62 -9.26 9.16
N LEU A 86 -4.71 -8.54 9.40
CA LEU A 86 -4.68 -7.10 9.62
C LEU A 86 -5.90 -6.69 10.44
N ASP A 87 -5.77 -5.63 11.22
CA ASP A 87 -6.88 -4.98 11.88
C ASP A 87 -7.41 -3.87 10.98
N ILE A 88 -8.73 -3.83 10.78
CA ILE A 88 -9.36 -2.82 9.93
C ILE A 88 -10.68 -2.34 10.54
N SER A 89 -10.89 -1.04 10.52
CA SER A 89 -12.14 -0.41 10.98
C SER A 89 -12.48 0.79 10.09
N ASP A 90 -13.68 1.32 10.26
CA ASP A 90 -14.12 2.55 9.61
C ASP A 90 -14.90 3.44 10.57
N ASN A 91 -15.15 4.68 10.16
CA ASN A 91 -16.00 5.64 10.88
C ASN A 91 -17.48 5.59 10.44
N GLY A 92 -17.91 4.51 9.79
CA GLY A 92 -19.28 4.28 9.35
C GLY A 92 -19.55 4.50 7.86
N GLY A 93 -20.79 4.14 7.46
CA GLY A 93 -21.31 4.17 6.10
C GLY A 93 -20.89 2.96 5.24
N GLU A 94 -20.79 3.14 3.92
CA GLU A 94 -20.46 2.06 2.99
C GLU A 94 -18.99 2.09 2.57
N THR A 95 -18.24 1.13 3.09
CA THR A 95 -16.80 0.97 2.88
C THR A 95 -16.52 -0.49 2.48
N THR A 96 -15.56 -0.70 1.58
CA THR A 96 -15.18 -2.06 1.17
C THR A 96 -13.67 -2.23 1.11
N LEU A 97 -13.24 -3.47 1.38
CA LEU A 97 -11.87 -3.93 1.21
C LEU A 97 -11.84 -5.06 0.18
N GLU A 98 -10.98 -4.93 -0.82
CA GLU A 98 -10.58 -5.98 -1.75
C GLU A 98 -9.08 -6.25 -1.58
N LEU A 99 -8.68 -7.53 -1.56
CA LEU A 99 -7.28 -7.95 -1.52
C LEU A 99 -6.85 -8.40 -2.91
N PHE A 100 -5.71 -7.93 -3.39
CA PHE A 100 -5.19 -8.29 -4.70
C PHE A 100 -3.68 -8.50 -4.67
N SER A 101 -3.18 -9.13 -5.73
CA SER A 101 -1.76 -9.15 -6.07
C SER A 101 -1.48 -8.31 -7.31
N ILE A 102 -0.29 -7.74 -7.38
CA ILE A 102 0.16 -6.94 -8.52
C ILE A 102 1.63 -7.22 -8.85
N ASN A 103 1.94 -7.26 -10.14
CA ASN A 103 3.30 -7.52 -10.61
C ASN A 103 4.09 -6.27 -10.91
N ASN A 104 3.40 -5.21 -11.32
CA ASN A 104 3.98 -3.91 -11.61
C ASN A 104 3.06 -2.83 -11.03
N THR A 105 3.46 -2.20 -9.93
CA THR A 105 2.65 -1.20 -9.23
C THR A 105 2.29 0.02 -10.08
N SER A 106 3.00 0.27 -11.19
CA SER A 106 2.69 1.34 -12.15
C SER A 106 1.63 0.94 -13.19
N ASP A 107 1.24 -0.34 -13.26
CA ASP A 107 0.23 -0.85 -14.17
C ASP A 107 -0.94 -1.47 -13.40
N ALA A 108 -1.98 -0.67 -13.17
CA ALA A 108 -3.22 -1.08 -12.53
C ALA A 108 -3.96 -2.20 -13.28
N LYS A 109 -3.68 -2.44 -14.56
CA LYS A 109 -4.29 -3.57 -15.30
C LYS A 109 -3.69 -4.92 -14.89
N SER A 110 -2.54 -4.91 -14.23
CA SER A 110 -1.87 -6.12 -13.74
C SER A 110 -2.40 -6.63 -12.38
N TYR A 111 -3.47 -6.02 -11.87
CA TYR A 111 -4.17 -6.49 -10.66
C TYR A 111 -4.80 -7.87 -10.88
N VAL A 112 -4.59 -8.75 -9.91
CA VAL A 112 -5.28 -10.04 -9.82
C VAL A 112 -5.91 -10.14 -8.44
N SER A 113 -7.24 -10.16 -8.39
CA SER A 113 -8.02 -10.26 -7.15
C SER A 113 -7.72 -11.59 -6.43
N ILE A 114 -7.42 -11.51 -5.14
CA ILE A 114 -7.21 -12.65 -4.23
C ILE A 114 -8.47 -12.87 -3.39
N ALA A 115 -9.00 -11.80 -2.81
CA ALA A 115 -10.27 -11.82 -2.10
C ALA A 115 -11.14 -10.68 -2.61
N LYS A 116 -12.35 -11.02 -3.04
CA LYS A 116 -13.32 -10.06 -3.58
C LYS A 116 -13.64 -8.97 -2.57
N ALA A 117 -14.05 -7.81 -3.07
CA ALA A 117 -14.51 -6.70 -2.27
C ALA A 117 -15.58 -7.18 -1.25
N SER A 118 -15.37 -6.83 0.01
CA SER A 118 -16.29 -7.13 1.10
C SER A 118 -16.42 -5.93 2.03
N LYS A 119 -17.58 -5.79 2.66
CA LYS A 119 -17.84 -4.69 3.59
C LYS A 119 -16.87 -4.73 4.78
N ILE A 120 -16.37 -3.57 5.17
CA ILE A 120 -15.58 -3.43 6.39
C ILE A 120 -16.56 -3.37 7.56
N ALA A 121 -16.31 -4.21 8.58
CA ALA A 121 -17.20 -4.37 9.74
C ALA A 121 -16.46 -4.15 11.07
N GLY A 122 -15.22 -3.66 11.01
CA GLY A 122 -14.33 -3.60 12.16
C GLY A 122 -13.60 -4.91 12.47
N GLY A 123 -12.52 -4.80 13.25
CA GLY A 123 -11.79 -5.91 13.85
C GLY A 123 -10.74 -6.57 12.96
N LYS A 124 -10.27 -7.73 13.41
CA LYS A 124 -9.22 -8.51 12.76
C LYS A 124 -9.75 -9.27 11.56
N LYS A 125 -9.07 -9.15 10.42
CA LYS A 125 -9.29 -9.95 9.22
C LYS A 125 -8.13 -10.94 9.05
N THR A 126 -8.45 -12.12 8.55
CA THR A 126 -7.48 -13.17 8.23
C THR A 126 -7.74 -13.68 6.81
N PHE A 127 -6.69 -13.78 6.00
CA PHE A 127 -6.75 -14.26 4.63
C PHE A 127 -5.70 -15.33 4.39
N ASP A 128 -6.10 -16.36 3.65
CA ASP A 128 -5.19 -17.37 3.12
C ASP A 128 -4.80 -16.98 1.70
N ILE A 129 -3.51 -16.71 1.50
CA ILE A 129 -2.98 -16.18 0.24
C ILE A 129 -2.08 -17.22 -0.41
N SER A 130 -2.16 -17.31 -1.75
CA SER A 130 -1.24 -18.08 -2.56
C SER A 130 -0.71 -17.23 -3.71
N LEU A 131 0.59 -16.95 -3.69
CA LEU A 131 1.30 -16.20 -4.73
C LEU A 131 2.03 -17.18 -5.65
N LYS A 132 1.64 -17.22 -6.92
CA LYS A 132 2.23 -18.11 -7.94
C LYS A 132 3.63 -17.69 -8.38
N LYS A 133 3.98 -16.41 -8.19
CA LYS A 133 5.29 -15.81 -8.50
C LYS A 133 5.54 -14.66 -7.54
N ASP A 134 6.75 -14.13 -7.56
CA ASP A 134 7.10 -12.97 -6.74
C ASP A 134 6.24 -11.76 -7.18
N SER A 135 5.44 -11.23 -6.27
CA SER A 135 4.44 -10.19 -6.53
C SER A 135 4.26 -9.31 -5.31
N ASN A 136 3.78 -8.09 -5.49
CA ASN A 136 3.32 -7.27 -4.38
C ASN A 136 1.89 -7.68 -4.00
N LEU A 137 1.53 -7.50 -2.74
CA LEU A 137 0.16 -7.58 -2.26
C LEU A 137 -0.40 -6.17 -2.12
N GLY A 138 -1.70 -6.01 -2.29
CA GLY A 138 -2.32 -4.71 -2.12
C GLY A 138 -3.71 -4.79 -1.50
N LEU A 139 -4.00 -3.77 -0.69
CA LEU A 139 -5.31 -3.48 -0.14
C LEU A 139 -5.95 -2.43 -1.03
N LYS A 140 -7.05 -2.76 -1.68
CA LYS A 140 -7.89 -1.81 -2.40
C LYS A 140 -9.07 -1.46 -1.52
N VAL A 141 -9.16 -0.20 -1.17
CA VAL A 141 -10.20 0.33 -0.27
C VAL A 141 -11.06 1.32 -1.05
N LEU A 142 -12.37 1.17 -0.94
CA LEU A 142 -13.36 2.04 -1.55
C LEU A 142 -14.28 2.59 -0.46
N LEU A 143 -14.45 3.91 -0.45
CA LEU A 143 -15.30 4.67 0.48
C LEU A 143 -16.38 5.38 -0.35
N ASN A 144 -17.65 5.07 -0.14
CA ASN A 144 -18.75 5.61 -0.96
C ASN A 144 -19.34 6.93 -0.42
N GLY A 145 -18.92 7.38 0.75
CA GLY A 145 -19.39 8.59 1.42
C GLY A 145 -18.31 9.67 1.55
N ILE A 146 -18.74 10.91 1.70
CA ILE A 146 -17.90 12.08 2.00
C ILE A 146 -17.44 12.02 3.46
N HIS A 147 -16.21 12.46 3.73
CA HIS A 147 -15.58 12.45 5.05
C HIS A 147 -15.57 11.07 5.75
N GLN A 148 -15.59 10.00 4.95
CA GLN A 148 -15.40 8.66 5.45
C GLN A 148 -13.92 8.35 5.61
N ALA A 149 -13.60 7.52 6.59
CA ALA A 149 -12.27 7.05 6.85
C ALA A 149 -12.28 5.54 7.12
N VAL A 150 -11.29 4.85 6.58
CA VAL A 150 -10.92 3.47 6.92
C VAL A 150 -9.55 3.50 7.55
N TYR A 151 -9.39 2.74 8.64
CA TYR A 151 -8.17 2.65 9.42
C TYR A 151 -7.64 1.23 9.32
N VAL A 152 -6.35 1.08 9.01
CA VAL A 152 -5.68 -0.23 8.93
C VAL A 152 -4.47 -0.24 9.86
N ASP A 153 -4.34 -1.32 10.61
CA ASP A 153 -3.22 -1.55 11.53
C ASP A 153 -2.84 -3.05 11.61
N ASN A 154 -1.74 -3.37 12.28
CA ASN A 154 -1.26 -4.73 12.59
C ASN A 154 -1.22 -5.65 11.37
N PHE A 155 -0.71 -5.14 10.25
CA PHE A 155 -0.51 -5.90 9.02
C PHE A 155 0.58 -6.94 9.23
N SER A 156 0.23 -8.22 9.19
CA SER A 156 1.18 -9.32 9.32
C SER A 156 0.97 -10.38 8.25
N LEU A 157 2.00 -10.65 7.48
CA LEU A 157 2.07 -11.68 6.46
C LEU A 157 3.11 -12.72 6.87
N ASN A 158 2.66 -13.94 7.16
CA ASN A 158 3.52 -15.03 7.60
C ASN A 158 3.43 -16.21 6.63
N PRO A 159 4.54 -16.84 6.23
CA PRO A 159 4.52 -18.07 5.45
C PRO A 159 3.69 -19.16 6.14
N LYS A 160 2.91 -19.90 5.36
CA LYS A 160 2.34 -21.17 5.80
C LYS A 160 3.40 -22.26 5.67
N LYS A 161 3.53 -23.08 6.71
CA LYS A 161 4.34 -24.29 6.69
C LYS A 161 3.73 -25.33 5.77
#